data_AF-A0A520A6P6-F1
#
_entry.id   AF-A0A520A6P6-F1
#
_cell.length_a   1.000
_cell.length_b   1.000
_cell.length_c   1.000
_cell.angle_alpha   90.00
_cell.angle_beta   90.00
_cell.angle_gamma   90.00
#
_symmetry.space_group_name_H-M   'P 1'
#
loop_
_entity.id
_entity.type
_entity.pdbx_description
1 polymer ?
#
loop_
_entity_poly.entity_id
_entity_poly.type
_entity_poly.pdbx_seq_one_letter_code
_entity_poly.pdbx_strand_id
1 'polypeptide(L)'
;MKRRTINTCLAISLLILCYSCTHPKEIAVEPINEEFNNEYLTGKGLDTNFFNTTDVMQYYQVSNHDGLNADQILSNLHDFSMASYPPAKLVHIQQLTILFYKKKLFVDYRDHLYESARDNDTRRLYDYGDELLASISFERIKNDPKKMSLKEFLYDKDKFKKELIDTISVP
;
A
#
# COMPACT_ATOMS: atom_id res chain seq x y z
N MET A 1 21.83 49.46 4.76
CA MET A 1 21.72 48.10 5.34
C MET A 1 20.39 47.38 5.02
N LYS A 2 19.22 48.05 4.97
CA LYS A 2 17.90 47.41 4.69
C LYS A 2 17.77 46.64 3.34
N ARG A 3 18.48 47.03 2.28
CA ARG A 3 18.41 46.34 0.96
C ARG A 3 19.09 44.97 0.94
N ARG A 4 20.13 44.76 1.76
CA ARG A 4 20.89 43.50 1.78
C ARG A 4 20.09 42.38 2.46
N THR A 5 19.37 42.69 3.53
CA THR A 5 18.51 41.74 4.27
C THR A 5 17.30 41.29 3.45
N ILE A 6 16.67 42.19 2.68
CA ILE A 6 15.55 41.82 1.79
C ILE A 6 16.00 40.83 0.72
N ASN A 7 17.18 41.05 0.12
CA ASN A 7 17.73 40.15 -0.90
C ASN A 7 18.13 38.78 -0.33
N THR A 8 18.56 38.72 0.95
CA THR A 8 18.89 37.44 1.60
C THR A 8 17.62 36.64 1.93
N CYS A 9 16.56 37.28 2.42
CA CYS A 9 15.28 36.63 2.65
C CYS A 9 14.67 36.07 1.36
N LEU A 10 14.74 36.82 0.25
CA LEU A 10 14.26 36.36 -1.06
C LEU A 10 15.04 35.15 -1.58
N ALA A 11 16.36 35.13 -1.41
CA ALA A 11 17.20 34.00 -1.82
C ALA A 11 16.90 32.73 -1.00
N ILE A 12 16.65 32.88 0.31
CA ILE A 12 16.29 31.76 1.19
C ILE A 12 14.91 31.19 0.80
N SER A 13 13.91 32.04 0.55
CA SER A 13 12.60 31.59 0.08
C SER A 13 12.66 30.87 -1.27
N LEU A 14 13.50 31.35 -2.19
CA LEU A 14 13.72 30.70 -3.49
C LEU A 14 14.40 29.33 -3.35
N LEU A 15 15.36 29.20 -2.44
CA LEU A 15 16.04 27.93 -2.14
C LEU A 15 15.08 26.90 -1.53
N ILE A 16 14.17 27.32 -0.63
CA ILE A 16 13.17 26.42 -0.03
C ILE A 16 12.14 25.94 -1.07
N LEU A 17 11.72 26.82 -1.99
CA LEU A 17 10.86 26.46 -3.12
C LEU A 17 11.56 25.49 -4.09
N CYS A 18 12.83 25.73 -4.41
CA CYS A 18 13.62 24.82 -5.24
C CYS A 18 13.85 23.46 -4.57
N TYR A 19 14.06 23.43 -3.25
CA TYR A 19 14.25 22.19 -2.48
C TYR A 19 12.98 21.34 -2.43
N SER A 20 11.81 21.98 -2.31
CA SER A 20 10.51 21.30 -2.36
C SER A 20 10.15 20.78 -3.76
N CYS A 21 10.76 21.33 -4.83
CA CYS A 21 10.60 20.81 -6.19
C CYS A 21 11.53 19.63 -6.50
N THR A 22 12.65 19.46 -5.79
CA THR A 22 13.65 18.42 -6.09
C THR A 22 13.50 17.16 -5.25
N HIS A 23 12.82 17.22 -4.10
CA HIS A 23 12.54 16.04 -3.28
C HIS A 23 11.07 15.64 -3.49
N PRO A 24 10.79 14.53 -4.20
CA PRO A 24 9.44 14.02 -4.28
C PRO A 24 8.95 13.76 -2.85
N LYS A 25 7.73 14.23 -2.53
CA LYS A 25 7.11 13.93 -1.24
C LYS A 25 7.04 12.42 -1.09
N GLU A 26 7.68 11.90 -0.05
CA GLU A 26 7.59 10.49 0.30
C GLU A 26 6.16 10.19 0.76
N ILE A 27 5.59 9.13 0.19
CA ILE A 27 4.28 8.66 0.60
C ILE A 27 4.39 8.08 2.01
N ALA A 28 3.50 8.50 2.91
CA ALA A 28 3.41 7.90 4.24
C ALA A 28 2.36 6.79 4.24
N VAL A 29 2.77 5.60 4.65
CA VAL A 29 1.97 4.37 4.69
C VAL A 29 1.84 3.90 6.14
N GLU A 30 0.61 3.74 6.62
CA GLU A 30 0.29 3.35 8.00
C GLU A 30 -0.74 2.21 8.00
N PRO A 31 -0.67 1.22 8.91
CA PRO A 31 -1.70 0.19 8.97
C PRO A 31 -3.05 0.81 9.37
N ILE A 32 -4.15 0.38 8.74
CA ILE A 32 -5.50 0.76 9.20
C ILE A 32 -5.75 0.11 10.58
N ASN A 33 -5.32 -1.15 10.74
CA ASN A 33 -5.31 -1.85 12.02
C ASN A 33 -4.12 -2.82 12.06
N GLU A 34 -3.14 -2.50 12.89
CA GLU A 34 -1.90 -3.26 13.03
C GLU A 34 -2.13 -4.65 13.61
N GLU A 35 -3.01 -4.76 14.60
CA GLU A 35 -3.39 -6.03 15.25
C GLU A 35 -3.99 -6.99 14.22
N PHE A 36 -4.99 -6.52 13.47
CA PHE A 36 -5.61 -7.31 12.40
C PHE A 36 -4.61 -7.78 11.34
N ASN A 37 -3.78 -6.85 10.84
CA ASN A 37 -2.77 -7.18 9.82
C ASN A 37 -1.80 -8.26 10.34
N ASN A 38 -1.36 -8.16 11.60
CA ASN A 38 -0.48 -9.14 12.21
C ASN A 38 -1.17 -10.50 12.46
N GLU A 39 -2.41 -10.50 12.95
CA GLU A 39 -3.21 -11.72 13.12
C GLU A 39 -3.38 -12.45 11.78
N TYR A 40 -3.72 -11.73 10.71
CA TYR A 40 -3.96 -12.36 9.41
C TYR A 40 -2.68 -12.82 8.72
N LEU A 41 -1.59 -12.08 8.88
CA LEU A 41 -0.28 -12.46 8.35
C LEU A 41 0.25 -13.72 9.04
N THR A 42 0.03 -13.85 10.35
CA THR A 42 0.59 -14.96 11.14
C THR A 42 -0.39 -16.12 11.33
N GLY A 43 -1.67 -15.92 11.06
CA GLY A 43 -2.76 -16.83 11.39
C GLY A 43 -3.04 -16.97 12.88
N LYS A 44 -2.30 -16.27 13.76
CA LYS A 44 -2.46 -16.37 15.21
C LYS A 44 -3.70 -15.60 15.64
N GLY A 45 -4.55 -16.25 16.44
CA GLY A 45 -5.79 -15.64 16.93
C GLY A 45 -6.97 -15.74 15.97
N LEU A 46 -6.75 -16.20 14.73
CA LEU A 46 -7.81 -16.40 13.75
C LEU A 46 -8.40 -17.82 13.85
N ASP A 47 -9.72 -17.91 13.70
CA ASP A 47 -10.40 -19.18 13.48
C ASP A 47 -10.18 -19.65 12.04
N THR A 48 -9.34 -20.67 11.86
CA THR A 48 -8.96 -21.21 10.55
C THR A 48 -10.11 -21.91 9.82
N ASN A 49 -11.25 -22.14 10.47
CA ASN A 49 -12.47 -22.59 9.78
C ASN A 49 -13.10 -21.47 8.96
N PHE A 50 -12.82 -20.21 9.31
CA PHE A 50 -13.36 -19.03 8.63
C PHE A 50 -12.30 -18.29 7.83
N PHE A 51 -11.03 -18.31 8.24
CA PHE A 51 -9.97 -17.53 7.61
C PHE A 51 -8.94 -18.42 6.90
N ASN A 52 -8.68 -18.13 5.62
CA ASN A 52 -7.63 -18.78 4.87
C ASN A 52 -6.27 -18.19 5.25
N THR A 53 -5.39 -18.99 5.84
CA THR A 53 -4.05 -18.54 6.27
C THR A 53 -3.00 -18.58 5.15
N THR A 54 -3.36 -19.06 3.97
CA THR A 54 -2.48 -19.08 2.78
C THR A 54 -2.79 -17.95 1.81
N ASP A 55 -3.94 -17.31 1.95
CA ASP A 55 -4.39 -16.19 1.14
C ASP A 55 -4.70 -15.01 2.04
N VAL A 56 -3.71 -14.15 2.19
CA VAL A 56 -3.61 -13.16 3.26
C VAL A 56 -3.93 -11.77 2.72
N MET A 57 -4.75 -11.03 3.47
CA MET A 57 -5.03 -9.61 3.19
C MET A 57 -4.31 -8.71 4.19
N GLN A 58 -3.84 -7.56 3.73
CA GLN A 58 -3.29 -6.50 4.58
C GLN A 58 -3.89 -5.15 4.18
N TYR A 59 -4.28 -4.35 5.17
CA TYR A 59 -4.99 -3.08 4.96
C TYR A 59 -4.18 -1.90 5.48
N TYR A 60 -3.91 -0.94 4.60
CA TYR A 60 -3.10 0.23 4.88
C TYR A 60 -3.79 1.51 4.43
N GLN A 61 -3.47 2.61 5.09
CA GLN A 61 -3.85 3.95 4.69
C GLN A 61 -2.63 4.75 4.23
N VAL A 62 -2.86 5.65 3.28
CA VAL A 62 -1.83 6.36 2.54
C VAL A 62 -2.07 7.86 2.62
N SER A 63 -1.04 8.61 2.98
CA SER A 63 -1.04 10.07 2.99
C SER A 63 0.12 10.64 2.17
N ASN A 64 0.07 11.94 1.88
CA ASN A 64 1.05 12.66 1.05
C ASN A 64 1.15 12.17 -0.41
N HIS A 65 0.15 11.47 -0.92
CA HIS A 65 0.11 11.05 -2.33
C HIS A 65 -0.33 12.18 -3.29
N ASP A 66 -0.90 13.27 -2.77
CA ASP A 66 -1.44 14.36 -3.58
C ASP A 66 -0.32 15.09 -4.34
N GLY A 67 -0.52 15.25 -5.66
CA GLY A 67 0.44 15.86 -6.57
C GLY A 67 1.48 14.90 -7.14
N LEU A 68 1.49 13.64 -6.71
CA LEU A 68 2.29 12.59 -7.33
C LEU A 68 1.57 12.01 -8.56
N ASN A 69 2.35 11.61 -9.56
CA ASN A 69 1.82 10.88 -10.70
C ASN A 69 1.68 9.37 -10.39
N ALA A 70 1.02 8.63 -11.29
CA ALA A 70 0.74 7.21 -11.10
C ALA A 70 2.00 6.37 -10.86
N ASP A 71 3.08 6.67 -11.57
CA ASP A 71 4.34 5.91 -11.53
C ASP A 71 5.07 6.15 -10.20
N GLN A 72 5.07 7.40 -9.73
CA GLN A 72 5.61 7.75 -8.42
C GLN A 72 4.84 7.06 -7.30
N ILE A 73 3.50 7.03 -7.37
CA ILE A 73 2.67 6.36 -6.37
C ILE A 73 2.98 4.86 -6.34
N LEU A 74 2.90 4.19 -7.49
CA LEU A 74 3.17 2.76 -7.57
C LEU A 74 4.59 2.42 -7.12
N SER A 75 5.60 3.19 -7.53
CA SER A 75 6.99 2.95 -7.09
C SER A 75 7.17 3.08 -5.57
N ASN A 76 6.56 4.08 -4.94
CA ASN A 76 6.64 4.22 -3.47
C ASN A 76 5.96 3.05 -2.74
N LEU A 77 4.78 2.64 -3.23
CA LEU A 77 4.03 1.53 -2.63
C LEU A 77 4.70 0.17 -2.90
N HIS A 78 5.34 0.02 -4.05
CA HIS A 78 6.20 -1.12 -4.39
C HIS A 78 7.33 -1.25 -3.37
N ASP A 79 8.11 -0.19 -3.18
CA ASP A 79 9.26 -0.17 -2.28
C ASP A 79 8.84 -0.49 -0.84
N PHE A 80 7.73 0.11 -0.38
CA PHE A 80 7.13 -0.23 0.90
C PHE A 80 6.76 -1.72 1.01
N SER A 81 6.11 -2.27 -0.02
CA SER A 81 5.64 -3.65 -0.04
C SER A 81 6.80 -4.65 -0.03
N MET A 82 7.83 -4.41 -0.84
CA MET A 82 9.04 -5.25 -0.90
C MET A 82 9.85 -5.20 0.39
N ALA A 83 9.92 -4.03 1.04
CA ALA A 83 10.61 -3.87 2.31
C ALA A 83 9.86 -4.55 3.48
N SER A 84 8.53 -4.39 3.52
CA SER A 84 7.67 -4.93 4.60
C SER A 84 7.44 -6.43 4.45
N TYR A 85 7.27 -6.89 3.21
CA TYR A 85 6.91 -8.26 2.85
C TYR A 85 7.89 -8.85 1.82
N PRO A 86 9.18 -8.95 2.15
CA PRO A 86 10.16 -9.50 1.23
C PRO A 86 9.77 -10.95 0.86
N PRO A 87 9.85 -11.36 -0.42
CA PRO A 87 9.35 -12.68 -0.87
C PRO A 87 9.91 -13.87 -0.08
N ALA A 88 11.15 -13.78 0.41
CA ALA A 88 11.78 -14.79 1.26
C ALA A 88 11.03 -15.04 2.59
N LYS A 89 10.24 -14.08 3.08
CA LYS A 89 9.39 -14.23 4.28
C LYS A 89 7.98 -14.75 3.96
N LEU A 90 7.61 -14.85 2.69
CA LEU A 90 6.27 -15.26 2.24
C LEU A 90 6.20 -16.75 1.87
N VAL A 91 7.12 -17.58 2.35
CA VAL A 91 7.24 -19.01 1.96
C VAL A 91 5.99 -19.85 2.25
N HIS A 92 5.24 -19.50 3.30
CA HIS A 92 4.01 -20.21 3.70
C HIS A 92 2.73 -19.61 3.12
N ILE A 93 2.85 -18.49 2.41
CA ILE A 93 1.74 -17.74 1.84
C ILE A 93 1.69 -18.05 0.34
N GLN A 94 0.51 -18.45 -0.13
CA GLN A 94 0.24 -18.68 -1.54
C GLN A 94 -0.07 -17.36 -2.24
N GLN A 95 -0.85 -16.50 -1.59
CA GLN A 95 -1.19 -15.17 -2.07
C GLN A 95 -1.19 -14.17 -0.91
N LEU A 96 -0.53 -13.03 -1.11
CA LEU A 96 -0.60 -11.87 -0.25
C LEU A 96 -1.18 -10.72 -1.07
N THR A 97 -2.23 -10.07 -0.60
CA THR A 97 -2.76 -8.85 -1.21
C THR A 97 -2.74 -7.71 -0.20
N ILE A 98 -2.10 -6.62 -0.57
CA ILE A 98 -1.99 -5.39 0.22
C ILE A 98 -2.90 -4.34 -0.42
N LEU A 99 -3.87 -3.85 0.33
CA LEU A 99 -4.80 -2.83 -0.10
C LEU A 99 -4.43 -1.49 0.53
N PHE A 100 -4.22 -0.49 -0.31
CA PHE A 100 -3.81 0.85 0.07
C PHE A 100 -4.96 1.82 -0.13
N TYR A 101 -5.50 2.34 0.96
CA TYR A 101 -6.58 3.32 0.97
C TYR A 101 -6.03 4.74 1.15
N LYS A 102 -6.70 5.75 0.61
CA LYS A 102 -6.41 7.15 0.93
C LYS A 102 -6.72 7.39 2.42
N LYS A 103 -5.86 8.13 3.11
CA LYS A 103 -6.03 8.41 4.55
C LYS A 103 -7.33 9.18 4.79
N LYS A 104 -8.21 8.57 5.58
CA LYS A 104 -9.49 9.13 6.02
C LYS A 104 -9.82 8.65 7.42
N LEU A 105 -10.86 9.24 8.01
CA LEU A 105 -11.44 8.72 9.23
C LEU A 105 -12.26 7.46 8.88
N PHE A 106 -11.74 6.30 9.25
CA PHE A 106 -12.45 5.02 9.16
C PHE A 106 -13.33 4.87 10.41
N VAL A 107 -14.64 4.90 10.24
CA VAL A 107 -15.64 4.68 11.30
C VAL A 107 -16.13 3.24 11.21
N ASP A 108 -16.26 2.56 12.36
CA ASP A 108 -16.77 1.18 12.52
C ASP A 108 -16.07 0.12 11.62
N TYR A 109 -14.86 0.42 11.17
CA TYR A 109 -14.15 -0.38 10.16
C TYR A 109 -13.69 -1.76 10.66
N ARG A 110 -13.65 -1.99 11.97
CA ARG A 110 -13.14 -3.24 12.56
C ARG A 110 -13.98 -4.44 12.18
N ASP A 111 -15.30 -4.33 12.29
CA ASP A 111 -16.22 -5.41 11.93
C ASP A 111 -16.16 -5.65 10.41
N HIS A 112 -16.08 -4.57 9.64
CA HIS A 112 -15.94 -4.63 8.18
C HIS A 112 -14.61 -5.19 7.70
N LEU A 113 -13.52 -5.09 8.47
CA LEU A 113 -12.21 -5.66 8.10
C LEU A 113 -12.27 -7.18 8.03
N TYR A 114 -12.76 -7.83 9.09
CA TYR A 114 -12.87 -9.28 9.15
C TYR A 114 -13.88 -9.81 8.12
N GLU A 115 -15.03 -9.16 7.97
CA GLU A 115 -16.03 -9.52 6.96
C GLU A 115 -15.49 -9.35 5.54
N SER A 116 -14.84 -8.22 5.24
CA SER A 116 -14.25 -7.98 3.91
C SER A 116 -13.15 -8.99 3.59
N ALA A 117 -12.32 -9.33 4.58
CA ALA A 117 -11.27 -10.32 4.43
C ALA A 117 -11.77 -11.75 4.19
N ARG A 118 -12.98 -12.07 4.68
CA ARG A 118 -13.56 -13.42 4.66
C ARG A 118 -14.55 -13.63 3.50
N ASP A 119 -15.51 -12.73 3.38
CA ASP A 119 -16.77 -12.97 2.66
C ASP A 119 -16.90 -12.17 1.36
N ASN A 120 -16.05 -11.17 1.15
CA ASN A 120 -16.14 -10.31 -0.03
C ASN A 120 -15.21 -10.79 -1.15
N ASP A 121 -15.75 -11.08 -2.33
CA ASP A 121 -14.98 -11.49 -3.52
C ASP A 121 -13.88 -10.48 -3.89
N THR A 122 -14.13 -9.19 -3.67
CA THR A 122 -13.15 -8.13 -3.95
C THR A 122 -12.22 -7.84 -2.78
N ARG A 123 -12.59 -8.33 -1.59
CA ARG A 123 -11.90 -8.13 -0.31
C ARG A 123 -11.65 -6.68 0.11
N ARG A 124 -12.30 -5.74 -0.60
CA ARG A 124 -12.28 -4.32 -0.29
C ARG A 124 -13.17 -4.04 0.90
N LEU A 125 -12.78 -3.05 1.70
CA LEU A 125 -13.65 -2.41 2.69
C LEU A 125 -14.89 -1.84 1.98
N TYR A 126 -16.07 -2.42 2.28
CA TYR A 126 -17.33 -2.21 1.57
C TYR A 126 -17.70 -0.74 1.38
N ASP A 127 -17.65 0.07 2.44
CA ASP A 127 -18.02 1.50 2.41
C ASP A 127 -16.88 2.44 1.97
N TYR A 128 -15.71 1.89 1.67
CA TYR A 128 -14.49 2.66 1.39
C TYR A 128 -13.88 2.32 0.02
N GLY A 129 -14.65 1.70 -0.89
CA GLY A 129 -14.19 1.34 -2.24
C GLY A 129 -13.56 2.53 -2.99
N ASP A 130 -14.26 3.67 -3.04
CA ASP A 130 -13.80 4.90 -3.71
C ASP A 130 -12.48 5.47 -3.15
N GLU A 131 -12.13 5.05 -1.93
CA GLU A 131 -10.90 5.43 -1.25
C GLU A 131 -9.74 4.47 -1.54
N LEU A 132 -9.98 3.34 -2.19
CA LEU A 132 -8.91 2.47 -2.64
C LEU A 132 -8.03 3.23 -3.64
N LEU A 133 -6.77 3.42 -3.26
CA LEU A 133 -5.76 4.08 -4.07
C LEU A 133 -5.03 3.07 -4.94
N ALA A 134 -4.61 1.96 -4.34
CA ALA A 134 -3.82 0.94 -5.02
C ALA A 134 -4.00 -0.44 -4.37
N SER A 135 -3.65 -1.49 -5.11
CA SER A 135 -3.45 -2.82 -4.55
C SER A 135 -2.18 -3.44 -5.10
N ILE A 136 -1.41 -4.09 -4.24
CA ILE A 136 -0.23 -4.87 -4.64
C ILE A 136 -0.41 -6.30 -4.18
N SER A 137 -0.28 -7.25 -5.09
CA SER A 137 -0.43 -8.68 -4.80
C SER A 137 0.81 -9.48 -5.16
N PHE A 138 1.21 -10.35 -4.26
CA PHE A 138 2.23 -11.37 -4.46
C PHE A 138 1.54 -12.74 -4.56
N GLU A 139 1.69 -13.43 -5.67
CA GLU A 139 1.05 -14.74 -5.90
C GLU A 139 2.11 -15.77 -6.32
N ARG A 140 2.24 -16.88 -5.60
CA ARG A 140 3.20 -17.94 -5.95
C ARG A 140 2.77 -18.65 -7.23
N ILE A 141 3.69 -18.79 -8.18
CA ILE A 141 3.41 -19.48 -9.45
C ILE A 141 3.25 -20.97 -9.20
N LYS A 142 2.09 -21.54 -9.55
CA LYS A 142 1.74 -22.96 -9.28
C LYS A 142 2.79 -23.96 -9.75
N ASN A 143 3.45 -23.69 -10.87
CA ASN A 143 4.43 -24.59 -11.50
C ASN A 143 5.89 -24.24 -11.16
N ASP A 144 6.13 -23.15 -10.42
CA ASP A 144 7.48 -22.73 -10.03
C ASP A 144 7.45 -22.08 -8.64
N PRO A 145 7.64 -22.86 -7.56
CA PRO A 145 7.57 -22.34 -6.19
C PRO A 145 8.70 -21.37 -5.88
N LYS A 146 9.73 -21.23 -6.74
CA LYS A 146 10.80 -20.25 -6.60
C LYS A 146 10.47 -18.90 -7.23
N LYS A 147 9.24 -18.73 -7.74
CA LYS A 147 8.81 -17.48 -8.35
C LYS A 147 7.45 -17.04 -7.83
N MET A 148 7.27 -15.73 -7.78
CA MET A 148 5.99 -15.09 -7.51
C MET A 148 5.66 -14.12 -8.63
N SER A 149 4.38 -14.06 -9.01
CA SER A 149 3.84 -12.94 -9.75
C SER A 149 3.62 -11.78 -8.80
N LEU A 150 4.10 -10.61 -9.18
CA LEU A 150 3.79 -9.34 -8.55
C LEU A 150 2.81 -8.61 -9.45
N LYS A 151 1.65 -8.21 -8.94
CA LYS A 151 0.68 -7.39 -9.68
C LYS A 151 0.39 -6.13 -8.89
N GLU A 152 0.41 -5.00 -9.57
CA GLU A 152 0.26 -3.69 -8.96
C GLU A 152 -0.83 -2.94 -9.72
N PHE A 153 -1.87 -2.53 -9.01
CA PHE A 153 -2.99 -1.80 -9.58
C PHE A 153 -3.10 -0.44 -8.92
N LEU A 154 -3.32 0.60 -9.73
CA LEU A 154 -3.70 1.93 -9.27
C LEU A 154 -5.16 2.19 -9.67
N TYR A 155 -5.91 2.80 -8.76
CA TYR A 155 -7.32 3.12 -8.92
C TYR A 155 -7.58 4.62 -8.86
N ASP A 156 -8.67 5.04 -9.50
CA ASP A 156 -9.26 6.38 -9.38
C ASP A 156 -10.77 6.25 -9.20
N LYS A 157 -11.24 6.47 -7.96
CA LYS A 157 -12.67 6.35 -7.56
C LYS A 157 -13.26 5.02 -8.06
N ASP A 158 -12.69 3.93 -7.55
CA ASP A 158 -12.98 2.54 -7.92
C ASP A 158 -12.66 2.10 -9.36
N LYS A 159 -12.31 3.02 -10.27
CA LYS A 159 -11.95 2.67 -11.64
C LYS A 159 -10.47 2.31 -11.73
N PHE A 160 -10.20 1.23 -12.45
CA PHE A 160 -8.85 0.85 -12.84
C PHE A 160 -8.20 1.98 -13.64
N LYS A 161 -6.98 2.38 -13.24
CA LYS A 161 -6.20 3.43 -13.91
C LYS A 161 -4.92 2.91 -14.53
N LYS A 162 -4.20 2.03 -13.82
CA LYS A 162 -2.92 1.48 -14.28
C LYS A 162 -2.64 0.11 -13.66
N GLU A 163 -2.03 -0.77 -14.44
CA GLU A 163 -1.56 -2.10 -14.05
C GLU A 163 -0.07 -2.23 -14.37
N LEU A 164 0.67 -2.87 -13.46
CA LEU A 164 1.99 -3.42 -13.71
C LEU A 164 1.97 -4.88 -13.26
N ILE A 165 2.55 -5.76 -14.07
CA ILE A 165 2.72 -7.18 -13.74
C ILE A 165 4.19 -7.50 -13.92
N ASP A 166 4.77 -8.13 -12.90
CA ASP A 166 6.14 -8.63 -12.92
C ASP A 166 6.20 -10.07 -12.37
N THR A 167 7.34 -10.71 -12.58
CA THR A 167 7.68 -12.00 -11.97
C THR A 167 8.98 -11.87 -11.21
N ILE A 168 8.90 -12.07 -9.89
CA ILE A 168 10.04 -11.94 -8.99
C ILE A 168 10.50 -13.31 -8.50
N SER A 169 11.80 -13.45 -8.28
CA SER A 169 12.40 -14.66 -7.70
C SER A 169 12.24 -14.67 -6.19
N VAL A 170 11.95 -15.85 -5.64
CA VAL A 170 11.98 -16.14 -4.20
C VAL A 170 13.32 -16.82 -3.89
N PRO A 171 14.19 -16.19 -3.09
CA PRO A 171 15.46 -16.77 -2.67
C PRO A 171 15.29 -18.10 -1.89
#